data_AF-A0A382YVG5-F1
#
_entry.id   AF-A0A382YVG5-F1
#
_cell.length_a   1.000
_cell.length_b   1.000
_cell.length_c   1.000
_cell.angle_alpha   90.00
_cell.angle_beta   90.00
_cell.angle_gamma   90.00
#
_symmetry.space_group_name_H-M   'P 1'
#
loop_
_entity.id
_entity.type
_entity.pdbx_description
1 polymer ?
#
loop_
_entity_poly.entity_id
_entity_poly.type
_entity_poly.pdbx_seq_one_letter_code
_entity_poly.pdbx_strand_id
1 'polypeptide(L)'
;AKKVLSVAVYNHYKRVRAASKAQNDVELQKSNILLIGPTGSGKTLLAQTLARILDVPSAIADATSLTEAGYVGEDVEHILLRLIQAAEWDIHRAEHGILYIDEIDKIARKGPNPSITRDVSGEGVQQGLLKIIEGTQASIPPAGGRKHPHQEFIQFKTDNILFICGGAFDGLEQVVEKRVFKDKRNIGLLRDGRSEDYEIDESNILQYVNSEDLLEYGFIPELVGRFPVIVALNALTKSDLMRILTDPKNAVIKQFQHLFS
;
A
#
# COMPACT_ATOMS: atom_id res chain seq x y z
N ALA A 1 11.62 -1.12 -8.04
CA ALA A 1 10.59 -1.89 -7.33
C ALA A 1 11.08 -3.15 -6.60
N LYS A 2 11.34 -4.29 -7.29
CA LYS A 2 11.54 -5.62 -6.65
C LYS A 2 12.57 -5.64 -5.50
N LYS A 3 13.74 -5.03 -5.68
CA LYS A 3 14.79 -4.98 -4.66
C LYS A 3 14.34 -4.28 -3.38
N VAL A 4 13.74 -3.08 -3.51
CA VAL A 4 13.24 -2.29 -2.38
C VAL A 4 12.16 -3.06 -1.64
N LEU A 5 11.25 -3.66 -2.39
CA LEU A 5 10.17 -4.47 -1.86
C LEU A 5 10.69 -5.69 -1.09
N SER A 6 11.66 -6.44 -1.62
CA SER A 6 12.28 -7.57 -0.91
C SER A 6 12.98 -7.14 0.38
N VAL A 7 13.67 -5.99 0.38
CA VAL A 7 14.34 -5.48 1.59
C VAL A 7 13.32 -5.05 2.64
N ALA A 8 12.26 -4.34 2.25
CA ALA A 8 11.20 -3.91 3.15
C ALA A 8 10.51 -5.10 3.84
N VAL A 9 10.16 -6.12 3.05
CA VAL A 9 9.53 -7.34 3.58
C VAL A 9 10.49 -8.13 4.48
N TYR A 10 11.75 -8.25 4.10
CA TYR A 10 12.77 -8.87 4.95
C TYR A 10 12.91 -8.15 6.30
N ASN A 11 12.96 -6.81 6.28
CA ASN A 11 13.04 -6.01 7.49
C ASN A 11 11.79 -6.16 8.36
N HIS A 12 10.59 -6.20 7.76
CA HIS A 12 9.35 -6.45 8.50
C HIS A 12 9.38 -7.78 9.24
N TYR A 13 9.72 -8.89 8.58
CA TYR A 13 9.76 -10.19 9.26
C TYR A 13 10.95 -10.34 10.22
N LYS A 14 12.07 -9.63 9.97
CA LYS A 14 13.16 -9.52 10.94
C LYS A 14 12.69 -8.81 12.22
N ARG A 15 11.93 -7.72 12.08
CA ARG A 15 11.29 -7.00 13.20
C ARG A 15 10.35 -7.92 13.97
N VAL A 16 9.43 -8.61 13.30
CA VAL A 16 8.46 -9.52 13.94
C VAL A 16 9.18 -10.61 14.75
N ARG A 17 10.26 -11.19 14.21
CA ARG A 17 11.10 -12.17 14.92
C ARG A 17 11.93 -11.59 16.07
N ALA A 18 12.22 -10.29 16.05
CA ALA A 18 12.96 -9.61 17.11
C ALA A 18 12.01 -9.21 18.25
N ALA A 19 10.78 -8.78 17.94
CA ALA A 19 9.76 -8.43 18.92
C ALA A 19 9.38 -9.62 19.83
N SER A 20 9.44 -10.85 19.31
CA SER A 20 9.23 -12.07 20.13
C SER A 20 10.39 -12.38 21.08
N LYS A 21 11.55 -11.76 20.89
CA LYS A 21 12.76 -11.90 21.73
C LYS A 21 12.90 -10.67 22.60
N ALA A 22 12.04 -10.55 23.61
CA ALA A 22 11.88 -9.40 24.51
C ALA A 22 13.16 -9.02 25.30
N GLN A 23 14.14 -8.39 24.64
CA GLN A 23 15.43 -8.05 25.26
C GLN A 23 15.90 -6.61 25.05
N ASN A 24 15.26 -5.80 24.21
CA ASN A 24 15.70 -4.42 23.95
C ASN A 24 14.56 -3.41 24.11
N ASP A 25 14.87 -2.28 24.74
CA ASP A 25 14.00 -1.11 24.96
C ASP A 25 13.77 -0.28 23.67
N VAL A 26 14.08 -0.85 22.50
CA VAL A 26 14.03 -0.16 21.21
C VAL A 26 12.76 -0.59 20.47
N GLU A 27 11.80 0.33 20.37
CA GLU A 27 10.61 0.14 19.57
C GLU A 27 10.94 0.19 18.08
N LEU A 28 10.72 -0.93 17.39
CA LEU A 28 10.92 -1.04 15.95
C LEU A 28 9.60 -0.76 15.22
N GLN A 29 9.62 0.21 14.31
CA GLN A 29 8.47 0.57 13.49
C GLN A 29 8.20 -0.44 12.36
N LYS A 30 6.93 -0.58 11.96
CA LYS A 30 6.52 -1.42 10.82
C LYS A 30 7.08 -0.85 9.52
N SER A 31 7.47 -1.73 8.60
CA SER A 31 7.95 -1.35 7.27
C SER A 31 6.82 -1.44 6.24
N ASN A 32 5.69 -0.77 6.50
CA ASN A 32 4.59 -0.77 5.54
C ASN A 32 5.01 -0.11 4.23
N ILE A 33 4.40 -0.56 3.14
CA ILE A 33 4.83 -0.23 1.79
C ILE A 33 3.71 0.48 1.04
N LEU A 34 4.06 1.57 0.36
CA LEU A 34 3.20 2.23 -0.61
C LEU A 34 3.74 1.98 -2.02
N LEU A 35 2.95 1.33 -2.86
CA LEU A 35 3.21 1.07 -4.27
C LEU A 35 2.52 2.14 -5.12
N ILE A 36 3.32 2.92 -5.84
CA ILE A 36 2.86 3.97 -6.74
C ILE A 36 3.19 3.54 -8.16
N GLY A 37 2.25 3.69 -9.10
CA GLY A 37 2.54 3.48 -10.51
C GLY A 37 1.28 3.17 -11.31
N PRO A 38 1.37 3.18 -12.64
CA PRO A 38 0.21 3.14 -13.51
C PRO A 38 -0.60 1.84 -13.38
N THR A 39 -1.85 1.89 -13.82
CA THR A 39 -2.71 0.71 -13.94
C THR A 39 -2.05 -0.35 -14.81
N GLY A 40 -2.13 -1.61 -14.39
CA GLY A 40 -1.51 -2.73 -15.13
C GLY A 40 0.01 -2.88 -14.95
N SER A 41 0.69 -2.04 -14.17
CA SER A 41 2.14 -2.18 -13.88
C SER A 41 2.52 -3.40 -13.00
N GLY A 42 1.52 -4.12 -12.47
CA GLY A 42 1.71 -5.36 -11.71
C GLY A 42 1.81 -5.18 -10.19
N LYS A 43 1.32 -4.07 -9.62
CA LYS A 43 1.29 -3.80 -8.16
C LYS A 43 0.67 -4.96 -7.37
N THR A 44 -0.56 -5.32 -7.69
CA THR A 44 -1.31 -6.42 -7.05
C THR A 44 -0.61 -7.77 -7.24
N LEU A 45 -0.07 -8.03 -8.45
CA LEU A 45 0.67 -9.26 -8.75
C LEU A 45 1.95 -9.39 -7.91
N LEU A 46 2.67 -8.28 -7.67
CA LEU A 46 3.85 -8.28 -6.80
C LEU A 46 3.48 -8.64 -5.36
N ALA A 47 2.44 -8.02 -4.80
CA ALA A 47 1.98 -8.29 -3.44
C ALA A 47 1.55 -9.76 -3.27
N GLN A 48 0.73 -10.29 -4.19
CA GLN A 48 0.31 -11.69 -4.18
C GLN A 48 1.49 -12.66 -4.32
N THR A 49 2.44 -12.34 -5.21
CA THR A 49 3.61 -13.21 -5.45
C THR A 49 4.52 -13.24 -4.23
N LEU A 50 4.71 -12.12 -3.53
CA LEU A 50 5.45 -12.09 -2.27
C LEU A 50 4.81 -12.98 -1.21
N ALA A 51 3.51 -12.84 -0.98
CA ALA A 51 2.80 -13.65 0.00
C ALA A 51 2.98 -15.15 -0.27
N ARG A 52 2.87 -15.56 -1.54
CA ARG A 52 3.10 -16.95 -1.98
C ARG A 52 4.54 -17.41 -1.76
N ILE A 53 5.54 -16.56 -2.01
CA ILE A 53 6.95 -16.89 -1.79
C ILE A 53 7.25 -17.04 -0.29
N LEU A 54 6.61 -16.24 0.55
CA LEU A 54 6.82 -16.20 1.99
C LEU A 54 5.98 -17.22 2.76
N ASP A 55 5.02 -17.86 2.08
CA ASP A 55 4.07 -18.83 2.66
C ASP A 55 3.30 -18.24 3.86
N VAL A 56 2.79 -17.02 3.68
CA VAL A 56 2.01 -16.30 4.69
C VAL A 56 0.59 -16.03 4.17
N PRO A 57 -0.43 -16.01 5.05
CA PRO A 57 -1.78 -15.62 4.66
C PRO A 57 -1.79 -14.24 4.04
N SER A 58 -2.62 -14.05 3.01
CA SER A 58 -2.79 -12.73 2.39
C SER A 58 -4.23 -12.46 2.00
N ALA A 59 -4.65 -11.21 2.20
CA ALA A 59 -5.94 -10.70 1.75
C ALA A 59 -5.76 -9.45 0.89
N ILE A 60 -6.70 -9.26 -0.04
CA ILE A 60 -6.79 -8.06 -0.87
C ILE A 60 -8.09 -7.33 -0.51
N ALA A 61 -7.97 -6.03 -0.32
CA ALA A 61 -9.08 -5.12 -0.14
C ALA A 61 -8.97 -3.98 -1.15
N ASP A 62 -10.11 -3.43 -1.54
CA ASP A 62 -10.23 -2.24 -2.36
C ASP A 62 -10.55 -1.07 -1.44
N ALA A 63 -9.77 0.01 -1.45
CA ALA A 63 -10.03 1.16 -0.60
C ALA A 63 -11.35 1.86 -0.91
N THR A 64 -11.86 1.74 -2.15
CA THR A 64 -13.12 2.38 -2.56
C THR A 64 -14.36 1.71 -2.00
N SER A 65 -14.27 0.44 -1.57
CA SER A 65 -15.39 -0.26 -0.91
C SER A 65 -15.51 0.10 0.57
N LEU A 66 -14.50 0.77 1.14
CA LEU A 66 -14.44 1.08 2.56
C LEU A 66 -15.22 2.35 2.90
N THR A 67 -15.83 2.36 4.08
CA THR A 67 -16.50 3.54 4.64
C THR A 67 -16.14 3.73 6.10
N GLU A 68 -16.29 4.95 6.61
CA GLU A 68 -16.17 5.22 8.04
C GLU A 68 -17.14 4.32 8.84
N ALA A 69 -16.69 3.84 10.02
CA ALA A 69 -17.51 3.01 10.89
C ALA A 69 -18.89 3.65 11.16
N GLY A 70 -19.96 2.88 10.96
CA GLY A 70 -21.34 3.34 11.14
C GLY A 70 -22.02 3.86 9.87
N TYR A 71 -21.34 3.84 8.71
CA TYR A 71 -21.93 4.15 7.41
C TYR A 71 -22.24 2.91 6.56
N VAL A 72 -22.91 3.09 5.42
CA VAL A 72 -23.24 2.02 4.47
C VAL A 72 -22.02 1.73 3.60
N GLY A 73 -21.37 0.59 3.84
CA GLY A 73 -20.18 0.14 3.09
C GLY A 73 -19.46 -0.96 3.87
N GLU A 74 -18.27 -1.36 3.39
CA GLU A 74 -17.40 -2.28 4.11
C GLU A 74 -16.68 -1.53 5.23
N ASP A 75 -16.77 -2.03 6.47
CA ASP A 75 -16.00 -1.48 7.60
C ASP A 75 -14.51 -1.82 7.39
N VAL A 76 -13.63 -0.91 7.78
CA VAL A 76 -12.17 -1.12 7.74
C VAL A 76 -11.77 -2.36 8.53
N GLU A 77 -12.47 -2.70 9.62
CA GLU A 77 -12.21 -3.93 10.38
C GLU A 77 -12.56 -5.21 9.60
N HIS A 78 -13.43 -5.14 8.59
CA HIS A 78 -13.88 -6.31 7.82
C HIS A 78 -12.78 -6.91 6.96
N ILE A 79 -11.80 -6.12 6.52
CA ILE A 79 -10.66 -6.62 5.73
C ILE A 79 -9.79 -7.60 6.55
N LEU A 80 -9.80 -7.46 7.88
CA LEU A 80 -9.09 -8.36 8.80
C LEU A 80 -9.75 -9.75 8.84
N LEU A 81 -11.08 -9.82 8.69
CA LEU A 81 -11.80 -11.10 8.58
C LEU A 81 -11.36 -11.87 7.34
N ARG A 82 -11.17 -11.19 6.21
CA ARG A 82 -10.68 -11.84 4.97
C ARG A 82 -9.28 -12.44 5.18
N LEU A 83 -8.43 -11.77 5.95
CA LEU A 83 -7.10 -12.30 6.28
C LEU A 83 -7.17 -13.52 7.21
N ILE A 84 -8.07 -13.48 8.21
CA ILE A 84 -8.34 -14.63 9.09
C ILE A 84 -8.85 -15.83 8.28
N GLN A 85 -9.77 -15.61 7.34
CA GLN A 85 -10.27 -16.64 6.44
C GLN A 85 -9.16 -17.21 5.55
N ALA A 86 -8.29 -16.36 5.00
CA ALA A 86 -7.13 -16.76 4.21
C ALA A 86 -6.09 -17.55 5.04
N ALA A 87 -6.12 -17.44 6.36
CA ALA A 87 -5.33 -18.22 7.29
C ALA A 87 -6.04 -19.49 7.80
N GLU A 88 -7.17 -19.88 7.18
CA GLU A 88 -7.98 -21.02 7.61
C GLU A 88 -8.41 -20.91 9.09
N TRP A 89 -8.71 -19.69 9.54
CA TRP A 89 -9.09 -19.35 10.91
C TRP A 89 -7.97 -19.53 11.96
N ASP A 90 -6.73 -19.74 11.54
CA ASP A 90 -5.56 -19.67 12.42
C ASP A 90 -5.22 -18.19 12.70
N ILE A 91 -5.63 -17.71 13.87
CA ILE A 91 -5.40 -16.34 14.32
C ILE A 91 -3.91 -16.01 14.36
N HIS A 92 -3.08 -16.90 14.91
CA HIS A 92 -1.65 -16.63 15.04
C HIS A 92 -0.98 -16.51 13.66
N ARG A 93 -1.37 -17.35 12.68
CA ARG A 93 -0.88 -17.21 11.29
C ARG A 93 -1.40 -15.94 10.64
N ALA A 94 -2.66 -15.57 10.84
CA ALA A 94 -3.25 -14.36 10.27
C ALA A 94 -2.57 -13.08 10.78
N GLU A 95 -2.20 -13.01 12.07
CA GLU A 95 -1.48 -11.86 12.66
C GLU A 95 -0.09 -11.63 12.03
N HIS A 96 0.45 -12.61 11.31
CA HIS A 96 1.73 -12.55 10.58
C HIS A 96 1.56 -12.42 9.07
N GLY A 97 0.32 -12.22 8.61
CA GLY A 97 -0.04 -12.13 7.20
C GLY A 97 0.29 -10.80 6.53
N ILE A 98 -0.06 -10.72 5.25
CA ILE A 98 0.07 -9.53 4.41
C ILE A 98 -1.31 -9.04 4.01
N LEU A 99 -1.60 -7.76 4.22
CA LEU A 99 -2.82 -7.14 3.75
C LEU A 99 -2.50 -6.15 2.63
N TYR A 100 -3.04 -6.40 1.44
CA TYR A 100 -2.89 -5.51 0.28
C TYR A 100 -4.15 -4.66 0.11
N ILE A 101 -3.98 -3.33 0.10
CA ILE A 101 -5.08 -2.38 -0.10
C ILE A 101 -4.87 -1.69 -1.44
N ASP A 102 -5.68 -2.01 -2.44
CA ASP A 102 -5.65 -1.37 -3.75
C ASP A 102 -6.45 -0.07 -3.77
N GLU A 103 -6.23 0.75 -4.79
CA GLU A 103 -6.92 2.02 -5.01
C GLU A 103 -6.85 3.02 -3.83
N ILE A 104 -5.76 2.98 -3.05
CA ILE A 104 -5.57 3.86 -1.90
C ILE A 104 -5.56 5.35 -2.30
N ASP A 105 -5.19 5.66 -3.55
CA ASP A 105 -5.22 7.03 -4.08
C ASP A 105 -6.63 7.59 -4.19
N LYS A 106 -7.67 6.74 -4.26
CA LYS A 106 -9.06 7.18 -4.44
C LYS A 106 -9.70 7.70 -3.15
N ILE A 107 -9.11 7.42 -1.99
CA ILE A 107 -9.54 7.96 -0.69
C ILE A 107 -8.78 9.24 -0.29
N ALA A 108 -7.86 9.72 -1.14
CA ALA A 108 -7.21 11.01 -0.96
C ALA A 108 -8.21 12.17 -1.13
N ARG A 109 -8.01 13.25 -0.38
CA ARG A 109 -8.91 14.41 -0.46
C ARG A 109 -8.76 15.13 -1.79
N LYS A 110 -9.89 15.56 -2.36
CA LYS A 110 -9.91 16.43 -3.55
C LYS A 110 -9.76 17.90 -3.14
N GLY A 111 -8.58 18.27 -2.66
CA GLY A 111 -8.19 19.67 -2.42
C GLY A 111 -7.73 19.97 -0.98
N PRO A 112 -7.07 21.13 -0.78
CA PRO A 112 -6.38 21.46 0.48
C PRO A 112 -7.31 21.94 1.60
N ASN A 113 -8.54 22.34 1.28
CA ASN A 113 -9.49 22.81 2.29
C ASN A 113 -10.16 21.62 2.97
N PRO A 114 -10.22 21.58 4.32
CA PRO A 114 -11.00 20.59 5.04
C PRO A 114 -12.45 20.62 4.54
N SER A 115 -13.01 19.46 4.23
CA SER A 115 -14.41 19.37 3.82
C SER A 115 -15.29 19.89 4.96
N ILE A 116 -16.12 20.89 4.66
CA ILE A 116 -17.08 21.46 5.62
C ILE A 116 -18.19 20.44 5.93
N THR A 117 -18.49 19.55 4.97
CA THR A 117 -19.38 18.40 5.15
C THR A 117 -18.59 17.17 5.59
N ARG A 118 -19.17 16.33 6.45
CA ARG A 118 -18.52 15.11 6.96
C ARG A 118 -18.12 14.19 5.80
N ASP A 119 -16.83 13.91 5.68
CA ASP A 119 -16.26 13.05 4.65
C ASP A 119 -16.16 11.60 5.16
N VAL A 120 -17.05 10.76 4.66
CA VAL A 120 -17.25 9.38 5.12
C VAL A 120 -16.49 8.34 4.27
N SER A 121 -15.91 8.78 3.14
CA SER A 121 -15.24 7.91 2.15
C SER A 121 -13.79 8.32 1.85
N GLY A 122 -13.39 9.56 2.16
CA GLY A 122 -12.01 10.02 2.02
C GLY A 122 -11.27 9.96 3.35
N GLU A 123 -11.22 11.08 4.07
CA GLU A 123 -10.49 11.19 5.34
C GLU A 123 -10.98 10.19 6.40
N GLY A 124 -12.29 9.97 6.53
CA GLY A 124 -12.83 9.01 7.49
C GLY A 124 -12.28 7.60 7.29
N VAL A 125 -12.08 7.18 6.03
CA VAL A 125 -11.46 5.90 5.69
C VAL A 125 -9.97 5.91 6.01
N GLN A 126 -9.26 7.01 5.69
CA GLN A 126 -7.83 7.15 6.05
C GLN A 126 -7.61 7.01 7.57
N GLN A 127 -8.48 7.63 8.38
CA GLN A 127 -8.44 7.54 9.85
C GLN A 127 -8.80 6.14 10.36
N GLY A 128 -9.77 5.47 9.74
CA GLY A 128 -10.10 4.08 10.04
C GLY A 128 -8.92 3.14 9.78
N LEU A 129 -8.26 3.31 8.61
CA LEU A 129 -7.08 2.53 8.23
C LEU A 129 -5.91 2.76 9.17
N LEU A 130 -5.72 3.99 9.66
CA LEU A 130 -4.64 4.32 10.59
C LEU A 130 -4.65 3.41 11.83
N LYS A 131 -5.83 3.19 12.43
CA LYS A 131 -5.98 2.35 13.63
C LYS A 131 -5.45 0.93 13.43
N ILE A 132 -5.75 0.31 12.28
CA ILE A 132 -5.31 -1.05 12.00
C ILE A 132 -3.85 -1.09 11.54
N ILE A 133 -3.37 -0.06 10.84
CA ILE A 133 -1.98 0.04 10.38
C ILE A 133 -1.02 0.24 11.55
N GLU A 134 -1.39 1.03 12.55
CA GLU A 134 -0.56 1.32 13.73
C GLU A 134 -0.31 0.07 14.59
N GLY A 135 -1.35 -0.73 14.80
CA GLY A 135 -1.31 -1.81 15.79
C GLY A 135 -2.43 -1.59 16.79
N THR A 136 -3.46 -2.42 16.71
CA THR A 136 -4.59 -2.38 17.63
C THR A 136 -5.07 -3.80 17.91
N GLN A 137 -5.77 -3.96 19.04
CA GLN A 137 -6.57 -5.14 19.32
C GLN A 137 -7.98 -4.90 18.77
N ALA A 138 -8.24 -5.44 17.57
CA ALA A 138 -9.51 -5.34 16.90
C ALA A 138 -10.47 -6.46 17.34
N SER A 139 -11.77 -6.15 17.39
CA SER A 139 -12.84 -7.11 17.70
C SER A 139 -13.65 -7.41 16.44
N ILE A 140 -13.39 -8.55 15.80
CA ILE A 140 -13.90 -8.90 14.46
C ILE A 140 -15.14 -9.80 14.58
N PRO A 141 -16.27 -9.46 13.93
CA PRO A 141 -17.44 -10.34 13.91
C PRO A 141 -17.20 -11.57 12.98
N PRO A 142 -17.50 -12.81 13.43
CA PRO A 142 -17.19 -14.03 12.68
C PRO A 142 -18.09 -14.27 11.46
N ALA A 143 -19.33 -13.78 11.49
CA ALA A 143 -20.20 -13.73 10.33
C ALA A 143 -20.19 -12.29 9.81
N GLY A 144 -19.68 -12.08 8.60
CA GLY A 144 -19.69 -10.75 7.97
C GLY A 144 -21.07 -10.10 8.06
N GLY A 145 -21.14 -8.84 8.49
CA GLY A 145 -22.41 -8.15 8.71
C GLY A 145 -22.40 -7.20 9.91
N ARG A 146 -23.57 -6.64 10.24
CA ARG A 146 -23.74 -5.68 11.35
C ARG A 146 -23.55 -6.38 12.71
N LYS A 147 -22.90 -5.68 13.64
CA LYS A 147 -22.62 -6.13 15.03
C LYS A 147 -23.92 -6.54 15.74
N HIS A 148 -24.13 -7.84 15.99
CA HIS A 148 -25.21 -8.33 16.85
C HIS A 148 -24.75 -8.43 18.31
N PRO A 149 -25.57 -8.01 19.31
CA PRO A 149 -25.14 -7.92 20.72
C PRO A 149 -24.71 -9.25 21.38
N HIS A 150 -25.13 -10.39 20.85
CA HIS A 150 -24.87 -11.72 21.41
C HIS A 150 -23.85 -12.54 20.61
N GLN A 151 -23.19 -11.93 19.62
CA GLN A 151 -22.21 -12.61 18.80
C GLN A 151 -20.83 -12.56 19.46
N GLU A 152 -20.16 -13.71 19.57
CA GLU A 152 -18.76 -13.75 20.03
C GLU A 152 -17.86 -13.09 18.99
N PHE A 153 -17.03 -12.14 19.44
CA PHE A 153 -16.07 -11.44 18.60
C PHE A 153 -14.70 -12.12 18.64
N ILE A 154 -14.06 -12.22 17.49
CA ILE A 154 -12.68 -12.67 17.37
C ILE A 154 -11.77 -11.52 17.77
N GLN A 155 -10.94 -11.73 18.79
CA GLN A 155 -9.88 -10.78 19.15
C GLN A 155 -8.70 -10.96 18.20
N PHE A 156 -8.26 -9.88 17.56
CA PHE A 156 -7.24 -9.93 16.52
C PHE A 156 -6.24 -8.78 16.65
N LYS A 157 -4.94 -9.07 16.73
CA LYS A 157 -3.90 -8.05 16.84
C LYS A 157 -3.29 -7.71 15.48
N THR A 158 -3.10 -6.42 15.20
CA THR A 158 -2.57 -5.98 13.90
C THR A 158 -1.09 -5.59 13.92
N ASP A 159 -0.39 -5.74 15.05
CA ASP A 159 1.00 -5.33 15.27
C ASP A 159 2.01 -5.98 14.30
N ASN A 160 1.73 -7.20 13.84
CA ASN A 160 2.64 -7.99 13.02
C ASN A 160 2.20 -8.16 11.56
N ILE A 161 1.05 -7.59 11.20
CA ILE A 161 0.55 -7.57 9.83
C ILE A 161 1.39 -6.59 9.01
N LEU A 162 1.79 -7.01 7.81
CA LEU A 162 2.39 -6.11 6.84
C LEU A 162 1.31 -5.50 5.96
N PHE A 163 1.23 -4.17 5.95
CA PHE A 163 0.36 -3.45 5.03
C PHE A 163 1.12 -3.05 3.77
N ILE A 164 0.57 -3.42 2.61
CA ILE A 164 1.04 -2.98 1.30
C ILE A 164 -0.13 -2.24 0.65
N CYS A 165 -0.05 -0.92 0.53
CA CYS A 165 -1.05 -0.13 -0.17
C CYS A 165 -0.60 0.13 -1.60
N GLY A 166 -1.53 0.15 -2.55
CA GLY A 166 -1.27 0.39 -3.96
C GLY A 166 -2.23 1.41 -4.53
N GLY A 167 -1.75 2.24 -5.45
CA GLY A 167 -2.58 3.20 -6.17
C GLY A 167 -2.00 3.55 -7.53
N ALA A 168 -2.84 4.12 -8.40
CA ALA A 168 -2.37 4.69 -9.67
C ALA A 168 -1.75 6.07 -9.47
N PHE A 169 -2.34 6.86 -8.55
CA PHE A 169 -1.91 8.22 -8.23
C PHE A 169 -1.96 9.17 -9.42
N ASP A 170 -3.05 9.11 -10.19
CA ASP A 170 -3.28 10.02 -11.31
C ASP A 170 -3.16 11.46 -10.82
N GLY A 171 -2.28 12.25 -11.42
CA GLY A 171 -2.08 13.65 -11.04
C GLY A 171 -0.89 13.91 -10.11
N LEU A 172 -0.27 12.85 -9.57
CA LEU A 172 0.87 12.98 -8.66
C LEU A 172 2.12 13.41 -9.41
N GLU A 173 2.26 13.04 -10.69
CA GLU A 173 3.36 13.46 -11.54
C GLU A 173 3.49 14.99 -11.54
N GLN A 174 2.39 15.73 -11.72
CA GLN A 174 2.43 17.19 -11.78
C GLN A 174 2.81 17.83 -10.42
N VAL A 175 2.48 17.17 -9.30
CA VAL A 175 2.89 17.62 -7.95
C VAL A 175 4.41 17.46 -7.80
N VAL A 176 4.92 16.27 -8.12
CA VAL A 176 6.36 15.97 -8.04
C VAL A 176 7.15 16.84 -9.00
N GLU A 177 6.69 17.01 -10.24
CA GLU A 177 7.30 17.89 -11.24
C GLU A 177 7.39 19.33 -10.74
N LYS A 178 6.32 19.87 -10.17
CA LYS A 178 6.34 21.23 -9.61
C LYS A 178 7.41 21.35 -8.54
N ARG A 179 7.54 20.40 -7.61
CA ARG A 179 8.57 20.44 -6.57
C ARG A 179 9.98 20.33 -7.18
N VAL A 180 10.22 19.28 -7.95
CA VAL A 180 11.54 18.95 -8.51
C VAL A 180 12.06 20.03 -9.48
N PHE A 181 11.19 20.63 -10.29
CA PHE A 181 11.57 21.66 -11.27
C PHE A 181 11.48 23.10 -10.74
N LYS A 182 10.81 23.35 -9.61
CA LYS A 182 10.82 24.67 -8.94
C LYS A 182 12.19 24.99 -8.34
N ASP A 183 12.89 23.98 -7.82
CA ASP A 183 14.26 24.12 -7.35
C ASP A 183 15.22 24.51 -8.48
N LYS A 184 15.06 23.93 -9.68
CA LYS A 184 15.84 24.32 -10.88
C LYS A 184 15.60 25.77 -11.31
N ARG A 185 14.36 26.26 -11.24
CA ARG A 185 14.01 27.64 -11.64
C ARG A 185 14.50 28.70 -10.66
N ASN A 186 14.58 28.39 -9.36
CA ASN A 186 15.13 29.31 -8.35
C ASN A 186 16.67 29.36 -8.36
N ILE A 187 17.34 28.32 -8.86
CA ILE A 187 18.81 28.29 -9.04
C ILE A 187 19.27 29.14 -10.24
N GLY A 188 18.37 29.40 -11.20
CA GLY A 188 18.64 30.19 -12.42
C GLY A 188 18.90 31.68 -12.23
N LEU A 189 18.79 32.23 -11.01
CA LEU A 189 19.20 33.62 -10.71
C LEU A 189 20.62 33.72 -10.11
N LEU A 190 21.24 32.60 -9.72
CA LEU A 190 22.53 32.58 -9.00
C LEU A 190 23.35 31.32 -9.34
N ARG A 191 23.84 31.16 -10.58
CA ARG A 191 25.23 30.70 -10.84
C ARG A 191 25.56 30.57 -12.32
N ASP A 192 26.56 31.37 -12.67
CA ASP A 192 27.60 31.05 -13.62
C ASP A 192 28.30 29.72 -13.22
N GLY A 193 28.40 28.78 -14.15
CA GLY A 193 29.34 27.66 -14.12
C GLY A 193 29.16 26.56 -13.05
N ARG A 194 29.04 25.31 -13.53
CA ARG A 194 29.20 24.03 -12.82
C ARG A 194 28.04 23.60 -11.92
N SER A 195 27.12 22.85 -12.50
CA SER A 195 26.45 21.73 -11.84
C SER A 195 26.43 20.57 -12.83
N GLU A 196 26.91 19.40 -12.43
CA GLU A 196 26.76 18.17 -13.20
C GLU A 196 25.27 17.98 -13.48
N ASP A 197 24.89 18.04 -14.75
CA ASP A 197 23.52 17.83 -15.20
C ASP A 197 23.13 16.37 -14.94
N TYR A 198 22.62 16.07 -13.75
CA TYR A 198 21.73 14.93 -13.58
C TYR A 198 20.47 15.29 -14.38
N GLU A 199 20.43 14.88 -15.65
CA GLU A 199 19.21 14.89 -16.45
C GLU A 199 18.16 14.09 -15.67
N ILE A 200 17.20 14.82 -15.11
CA ILE A 200 16.07 14.21 -14.41
C ILE A 200 15.25 13.56 -15.50
N ASP A 201 15.14 12.24 -15.44
CA ASP A 201 14.34 11.49 -16.37
C ASP A 201 12.85 11.81 -16.15
N GLU A 202 12.33 12.74 -16.95
CA GLU A 202 10.92 13.12 -16.98
C GLU A 202 10.01 11.91 -17.17
N SER A 203 10.47 10.86 -17.86
CA SER A 203 9.68 9.65 -18.10
C SER A 203 9.46 8.80 -16.84
N ASN A 204 10.23 9.04 -15.77
CA ASN A 204 10.15 8.31 -14.51
C ASN A 204 10.09 9.24 -13.30
N ILE A 205 9.42 10.39 -13.41
CA ILE A 205 9.38 11.40 -12.33
C ILE A 205 8.88 10.86 -10.98
N LEU A 206 8.00 9.85 -10.99
CA LEU A 206 7.45 9.21 -9.79
C LEU A 206 8.51 8.53 -8.91
N GLN A 207 9.72 8.26 -9.43
CA GLN A 207 10.82 7.72 -8.62
C GLN A 207 11.34 8.72 -7.57
N TYR A 208 11.01 10.01 -7.74
CA TYR A 208 11.43 11.08 -6.84
C TYR A 208 10.35 11.47 -5.82
N VAL A 209 9.19 10.79 -5.80
CA VAL A 209 8.10 11.04 -4.84
C VAL A 209 8.64 11.03 -3.41
N ASN A 210 8.24 12.04 -2.63
CA ASN A 210 8.46 12.10 -1.19
C ASN A 210 7.13 12.24 -0.43
N SER A 211 7.21 12.32 0.90
CA SER A 211 6.04 12.49 1.76
C SER A 211 5.29 13.80 1.50
N GLU A 212 5.99 14.90 1.20
CA GLU A 212 5.37 16.21 0.94
C GLU A 212 4.45 16.17 -0.29
N ASP A 213 4.88 15.47 -1.34
CA ASP A 213 4.08 15.27 -2.56
C ASP A 213 2.77 14.53 -2.23
N LEU A 214 2.81 13.54 -1.33
CA LEU A 214 1.62 12.79 -0.91
C LEU A 214 0.66 13.63 -0.05
N LEU A 215 1.19 14.55 0.76
CA LEU A 215 0.37 15.51 1.51
C LEU A 215 -0.32 16.49 0.56
N GLU A 216 0.41 17.04 -0.40
CA GLU A 216 -0.16 17.92 -1.42
C GLU A 216 -1.19 17.18 -2.29
N TYR A 217 -0.97 15.87 -2.54
CA TYR A 217 -1.92 15.01 -3.24
C TYR A 217 -3.25 14.80 -2.47
N GLY A 218 -3.24 14.92 -1.14
CA GLY A 218 -4.46 14.84 -0.32
C GLY A 218 -4.49 13.72 0.72
N PHE A 219 -3.33 13.11 1.04
CA PHE A 219 -3.21 12.21 2.19
C PHE A 219 -2.99 12.97 3.49
N ILE A 220 -3.49 12.42 4.59
CA ILE A 220 -3.25 12.96 5.92
C ILE A 220 -1.81 12.66 6.40
N PRO A 221 -1.15 13.57 7.14
CA PRO A 221 0.21 13.37 7.66
C PRO A 221 0.41 12.08 8.43
N GLU A 222 -0.58 11.72 9.25
CA GLU A 222 -0.56 10.54 10.11
C GLU A 222 -0.45 9.26 9.27
N LEU A 223 -1.22 9.17 8.20
CA LEU A 223 -1.22 8.00 7.31
C LEU A 223 0.08 7.92 6.51
N VAL A 224 0.55 9.03 5.93
CA VAL A 224 1.84 9.07 5.22
C VAL A 224 2.99 8.65 6.14
N GLY A 225 2.98 9.09 7.39
CA GLY A 225 3.97 8.70 8.40
C GLY A 225 4.02 7.20 8.70
N ARG A 226 2.96 6.43 8.37
CA ARG A 226 2.94 4.97 8.52
C ARG A 226 3.44 4.20 7.31
N PHE A 227 3.79 4.87 6.20
CA PHE A 227 4.38 4.26 5.00
C PHE A 227 5.81 4.73 4.75
N PRO A 228 6.80 4.24 5.53
CA PRO A 228 8.20 4.65 5.38
C PRO A 228 8.84 4.14 4.07
N VAL A 229 8.22 3.16 3.40
CA VAL A 229 8.73 2.60 2.15
C VAL A 229 7.79 2.97 1.00
N ILE A 230 8.24 3.88 0.14
CA ILE A 230 7.55 4.25 -1.10
C ILE A 230 8.27 3.58 -2.28
N VAL A 231 7.52 2.92 -3.15
CA VAL A 231 8.05 2.22 -4.31
C VAL A 231 7.29 2.63 -5.55
N ALA A 232 7.98 3.32 -6.46
CA ALA A 232 7.48 3.61 -7.79
C ALA A 232 7.66 2.40 -8.74
N LEU A 233 6.64 2.11 -9.52
CA LEU A 233 6.63 1.18 -10.64
C LEU A 233 6.50 1.97 -11.94
N ASN A 234 7.29 1.58 -12.94
CA ASN A 234 7.26 2.21 -14.25
C ASN A 234 6.13 1.62 -15.11
N ALA A 235 5.73 2.38 -16.14
CA ALA A 235 4.83 1.86 -17.17
C ALA A 235 5.48 0.68 -17.92
N LEU A 236 4.65 -0.26 -18.37
CA LEU A 236 5.11 -1.41 -19.14
C LEU A 236 5.52 -0.98 -20.55
N THR A 237 6.72 -1.36 -20.98
CA THR A 237 7.16 -1.19 -22.36
C THR A 237 6.61 -2.30 -23.25
N LYS A 238 6.67 -2.11 -24.58
CA LYS A 238 6.38 -3.19 -25.55
C LYS A 238 7.20 -4.46 -25.26
N SER A 239 8.46 -4.31 -24.87
CA SER A 239 9.32 -5.44 -24.54
C SER A 239 8.86 -6.18 -23.29
N ASP A 240 8.37 -5.46 -22.28
CA ASP A 240 7.81 -6.05 -21.07
C ASP A 240 6.53 -6.83 -21.38
N LEU A 241 5.64 -6.26 -22.20
CA LEU A 241 4.40 -6.93 -22.62
C LEU A 241 4.69 -8.24 -23.37
N MET A 242 5.65 -8.23 -24.29
CA MET A 242 6.07 -9.45 -25.01
C MET A 242 6.55 -10.53 -24.04
N ARG A 243 7.35 -10.15 -23.04
CA ARG A 243 7.81 -11.07 -22.00
C ARG A 243 6.67 -11.57 -21.12
N ILE A 244 5.75 -10.70 -20.70
CA ILE A 244 4.58 -11.09 -19.88
C ILE A 244 3.72 -12.15 -20.61
N LEU A 245 3.59 -12.04 -21.93
CA LEU A 245 2.84 -13.00 -22.74
C LEU A 245 3.53 -14.37 -22.91
N THR A 246 4.84 -14.46 -22.69
CA THR A 246 5.66 -15.63 -23.08
C THR A 246 6.44 -16.26 -21.93
N ASP A 247 7.06 -15.47 -21.06
CA ASP A 247 8.00 -15.95 -20.03
C ASP A 247 7.29 -16.55 -18.79
N PRO A 248 6.31 -15.88 -18.15
CA PRO A 248 5.73 -16.35 -16.89
C PRO A 248 5.16 -17.77 -16.95
N LYS A 249 5.11 -18.46 -15.81
CA LYS A 249 4.46 -19.78 -15.72
C LYS A 249 2.98 -19.70 -16.07
N ASN A 250 2.33 -18.62 -15.65
CA ASN A 250 0.93 -18.30 -15.93
C ASN A 250 0.77 -17.36 -17.14
N ALA A 251 1.70 -17.38 -18.10
CA ALA A 251 1.60 -16.54 -19.29
C ALA A 251 0.36 -16.90 -20.13
N VAL A 252 -0.33 -15.90 -20.68
CA VAL A 252 -1.59 -16.08 -21.43
C VAL A 252 -1.43 -17.08 -22.59
N ILE A 253 -0.32 -16.99 -23.33
CA ILE A 253 -0.04 -17.91 -24.44
C ILE A 253 0.07 -19.36 -23.94
N LYS A 254 0.74 -19.60 -22.81
CA LYS A 254 0.86 -20.94 -22.22
C LYS A 254 -0.48 -21.48 -21.72
N GLN A 255 -1.34 -20.61 -21.17
CA GLN A 255 -2.69 -20.99 -20.76
C GLN A 255 -3.53 -21.45 -21.96
N PHE A 256 -3.51 -20.70 -23.07
CA PHE A 256 -4.22 -21.09 -24.30
C PHE A 256 -3.63 -22.34 -24.94
N GLN A 257 -2.30 -22.49 -24.97
CA GLN A 257 -1.65 -23.71 -25.47
C GLN A 257 -2.09 -24.96 -24.70
N HIS A 258 -2.25 -24.85 -23.37
CA HIS A 258 -2.74 -25.94 -22.54
C HIS A 258 -4.23 -26.22 -22.73
N LEU A 259 -5.04 -25.19 -22.98
CA LEU A 259 -6.49 -25.37 -23.19
C LEU A 259 -6.81 -26.03 -24.55
N PHE A 260 -5.98 -25.81 -25.56
CA PHE A 260 -6.17 -26.35 -26.92
C PHE A 260 -5.32 -27.61 -27.21
N SER A 261 -4.61 -28.14 -26.22
CA SER A 261 -3.92 -29.44 -26.30
C SER A 261 -4.82 -30.58 -25.83
#